data_AF-A0A8J7HFA0-F1
#
_entry.id   AF-A0A8J7HFA0-F1
#
_cell.length_a   1.000
_cell.length_b   1.000
_cell.length_c   1.000
_cell.angle_alpha   90.00
_cell.angle_beta   90.00
_cell.angle_gamma   90.00
#
_symmetry.space_group_name_H-M   'P 1'
#
loop_
_entity.id
_entity.type
_entity.pdbx_description
1 polymer ?
#
loop_
_entity_poly.entity_id
_entity_poly.type
_entity_poly.pdbx_seq_one_letter_code
_entity_poly.pdbx_strand_id
1 'polypeptide(L)'
;MAHRPRKLTAKSPKPNQPYADATQDIPPKPPDNKQRGGWLSSTLAIAILFSSAGLVIVFTWISIVLIWNPEQAGWVNKFLPAWAQIPLDNNEPPQTLPQIQNQLSQQKRIAGETLALDEGDNSFLLPVFQQRPNCQSNCREIAELRIYQRSQDSKLRSQPEKYYRLATQFPVTGLEEFLEDSTAERQDANAPLSLSEVKRFEKDAPSPGVWFYLRGQRQQGTNANAYGYIVYYNPVRTNLQQMLTWKSPSGQIPKWQEVTGGGAKELVIDQTVGLEPQLQVYQVKSVKLYLNPIQLEAIDLKPPAFKNPAYQNALLIARNGLWTPAFEWLQFIQKQHKKTLPATAKAQIDVIRLHSQLTKTQAAKIWASPSQQVLAELIDGRWGKALKVFEASPQNVQEIATLLKADKGRLWNRTVAALQVNPDRPEVQAWGALIFAVQQGEGRANSWLKTQPKISKATLTYIQGLLKRLNADAV
;
A
#
# COMPACT_ATOMS: atom_id res chain seq x y z
N MET A 1 59.76 12.28 -13.45
CA MET A 1 59.57 11.69 -14.79
C MET A 1 58.15 12.07 -15.22
N ALA A 2 57.96 13.17 -15.95
CA ALA A 2 58.02 13.27 -17.43
C ALA A 2 56.78 12.62 -18.07
N HIS A 3 55.92 13.23 -18.90
CA HIS A 3 55.81 14.58 -19.50
C HIS A 3 54.33 14.80 -19.93
N ARG A 4 53.85 16.06 -19.87
CA ARG A 4 52.67 16.67 -20.56
C ARG A 4 52.89 16.68 -22.11
N PRO A 5 51.95 17.07 -23.02
CA PRO A 5 50.93 18.17 -22.94
C PRO A 5 49.58 17.93 -23.67
N ARG A 6 48.46 18.59 -23.34
CA ARG A 6 48.00 20.00 -23.58
C ARG A 6 47.95 20.43 -25.06
N LYS A 7 46.73 20.67 -25.58
CA LYS A 7 46.48 21.68 -26.64
C LYS A 7 45.60 22.80 -26.08
N LEU A 8 46.17 23.99 -26.12
CA LEU A 8 45.60 25.32 -25.92
C LEU A 8 45.82 26.06 -27.25
N THR A 9 44.83 26.80 -27.73
CA THR A 9 44.99 28.02 -28.54
C THR A 9 43.61 28.65 -28.69
N ALA A 10 43.40 29.95 -28.73
CA ALA A 10 44.11 31.13 -28.22
C ALA A 10 43.14 32.33 -28.38
N LYS A 11 43.50 33.43 -27.74
CA LYS A 11 42.73 34.65 -27.43
C LYS A 11 42.90 35.76 -28.48
N SER A 12 41.84 36.59 -28.63
CA SER A 12 41.84 38.08 -28.64
C SER A 12 42.49 38.82 -29.84
N PRO A 13 42.55 40.18 -29.89
CA PRO A 13 41.54 41.27 -29.75
C PRO A 13 41.63 42.36 -30.88
N LYS A 14 40.73 43.38 -30.82
CA LYS A 14 40.68 44.76 -31.43
C LYS A 14 42.03 45.40 -31.86
N PRO A 15 42.13 46.37 -32.84
CA PRO A 15 41.69 47.79 -32.65
C PRO A 15 41.38 48.71 -33.88
N ASN A 16 40.73 49.84 -33.53
CA ASN A 16 40.53 51.22 -34.09
C ASN A 16 41.20 51.76 -35.39
N GLN A 17 40.38 52.52 -36.18
CA GLN A 17 40.56 53.84 -36.89
C GLN A 17 41.80 54.10 -37.80
N PRO A 18 41.84 55.08 -38.77
CA PRO A 18 41.18 56.41 -38.80
C PRO A 18 40.71 56.98 -40.18
N TYR A 19 40.30 58.26 -40.08
CA TYR A 19 39.77 59.34 -40.95
C TYR A 19 40.44 59.70 -42.30
N ALA A 20 39.64 60.32 -43.19
CA ALA A 20 39.89 61.37 -44.23
C ALA A 20 39.05 61.05 -45.50
N ASP A 21 38.41 61.96 -46.24
CA ASP A 21 38.67 63.38 -46.49
C ASP A 21 37.42 64.10 -47.07
N ALA A 22 37.45 65.43 -47.10
CA ALA A 22 36.35 66.35 -47.40
C ALA A 22 36.30 66.88 -48.86
N THR A 23 35.13 67.33 -49.33
CA THR A 23 34.87 68.48 -50.27
C THR A 23 33.34 68.61 -50.52
N GLN A 24 32.62 69.67 -50.10
CA GLN A 24 32.32 70.98 -50.76
C GLN A 24 31.86 70.89 -52.24
N ASP A 25 30.85 71.56 -52.80
CA ASP A 25 29.79 72.50 -52.35
C ASP A 25 28.82 72.84 -53.55
N ILE A 26 27.57 73.28 -53.26
CA ILE A 26 26.57 74.13 -54.02
C ILE A 26 25.68 73.63 -55.25
N PRO A 27 24.49 74.25 -55.56
CA PRO A 27 23.16 73.60 -55.81
C PRO A 27 22.49 74.02 -57.18
N PRO A 28 21.18 73.73 -57.48
CA PRO A 28 20.06 74.65 -57.13
C PRO A 28 18.65 74.00 -56.92
N LYS A 29 17.72 74.79 -56.36
CA LYS A 29 16.24 74.62 -56.21
C LYS A 29 15.48 74.94 -57.54
N PRO A 30 14.12 74.83 -57.65
CA PRO A 30 13.10 73.88 -57.14
C PRO A 30 12.16 73.40 -58.32
N PRO A 31 10.99 72.72 -58.14
CA PRO A 31 9.76 73.35 -57.61
C PRO A 31 8.96 72.50 -56.60
N ASP A 32 8.21 73.22 -55.78
CA ASP A 32 7.12 72.73 -54.94
C ASP A 32 6.08 71.93 -55.73
N ASN A 33 5.63 70.81 -55.17
CA ASN A 33 4.26 70.37 -55.40
C ASN A 33 3.62 69.96 -54.07
N LYS A 34 2.63 70.76 -53.66
CA LYS A 34 1.73 70.48 -52.54
C LYS A 34 0.87 69.28 -52.91
N GLN A 35 0.87 68.22 -52.10
CA GLN A 35 -0.32 67.40 -51.91
C GLN A 35 -0.61 67.22 -50.42
N ARG A 36 -1.66 67.93 -50.00
CA ARG A 36 -2.48 67.64 -48.82
C ARG A 36 -3.05 66.23 -48.96
N GLY A 37 -2.96 65.44 -47.89
CA GLY A 37 -3.81 64.25 -47.72
C GLY A 37 -3.14 63.14 -46.92
N GLY A 38 -3.32 63.13 -45.60
CA GLY A 38 -2.79 62.02 -44.78
C GLY A 38 -3.09 62.06 -43.28
N TRP A 39 -4.13 62.75 -42.82
CA TRP A 39 -4.50 62.70 -41.40
C TRP A 39 -5.45 61.53 -41.06
N LEU A 40 -6.04 60.88 -42.07
CA LEU A 40 -6.88 59.69 -41.90
C LEU A 40 -6.11 58.36 -41.94
N SER A 41 -4.86 58.34 -42.42
CA SER A 41 -4.05 57.11 -42.44
C SER A 41 -3.39 56.80 -41.09
N SER A 42 -3.09 57.83 -40.28
CA SER A 42 -2.47 57.67 -38.97
C SER A 42 -3.45 57.19 -37.89
N THR A 43 -4.73 57.60 -37.95
CA THR A 43 -5.76 57.11 -37.01
C THR A 43 -6.15 55.67 -37.32
N LEU A 44 -6.16 55.27 -38.60
CA LEU A 44 -6.41 53.88 -39.01
C LEU A 44 -5.27 52.95 -38.58
N ALA A 45 -4.01 53.35 -38.74
CA ALA A 45 -2.86 52.55 -38.30
C ALA A 45 -2.80 52.40 -36.76
N ILE A 46 -3.11 53.45 -36.02
CA ILE A 46 -3.19 53.42 -34.55
C ILE A 46 -4.38 52.56 -34.09
N ALA A 47 -5.54 52.64 -34.75
CA ALA A 47 -6.68 51.78 -34.45
C ALA A 47 -6.41 50.29 -34.73
N ILE A 48 -5.63 49.97 -35.78
CA ILE A 48 -5.20 48.60 -36.09
C ILE A 48 -4.17 48.10 -35.04
N LEU A 49 -3.26 48.95 -34.58
CA LEU A 49 -2.29 48.59 -33.53
C LEU A 49 -2.99 48.37 -32.17
N PHE A 50 -3.94 49.22 -31.79
CA PHE A 50 -4.70 49.03 -30.55
C PHE A 50 -5.67 47.85 -30.62
N SER A 51 -6.27 47.55 -31.80
CA SER A 51 -7.11 46.36 -31.95
C SER A 51 -6.30 45.07 -31.87
N SER A 52 -5.10 45.04 -32.45
CA SER A 52 -4.19 43.88 -32.37
C SER A 52 -3.65 43.64 -30.96
N ALA A 53 -3.27 44.69 -30.22
CA ALA A 53 -2.84 44.56 -28.82
C ALA A 53 -3.98 44.09 -27.90
N GLY A 54 -5.20 44.59 -28.11
CA GLY A 54 -6.39 44.14 -27.38
C GLY A 54 -6.72 42.66 -27.62
N LEU A 55 -6.60 42.20 -28.88
CA LEU A 55 -6.81 40.80 -29.24
C LEU A 55 -5.80 39.88 -28.55
N VAL A 56 -4.51 40.26 -28.49
CA VAL A 56 -3.48 39.45 -27.83
C VAL A 56 -3.77 39.29 -26.34
N ILE A 57 -4.19 40.36 -25.65
CA ILE A 57 -4.55 40.31 -24.23
C ILE A 57 -5.76 39.40 -23.99
N VAL A 58 -6.80 39.51 -24.84
CA VAL A 58 -7.99 38.67 -24.76
C VAL A 58 -7.65 37.20 -25.01
N PHE A 59 -6.86 36.88 -26.03
CA PHE A 59 -6.45 35.50 -26.30
C PHE A 59 -5.54 34.93 -25.22
N THR A 60 -4.64 35.73 -24.64
CA THR A 60 -3.77 35.30 -23.53
C THR A 60 -4.60 35.03 -22.28
N TRP A 61 -5.57 35.89 -21.98
CA TRP A 61 -6.49 35.69 -20.85
C TRP A 61 -7.37 34.44 -21.04
N ILE A 62 -7.96 34.26 -22.22
CA ILE A 62 -8.74 33.06 -22.56
C ILE A 62 -7.86 31.80 -22.45
N SER A 63 -6.61 31.86 -22.89
CA SER A 63 -5.66 30.74 -22.77
C SER A 63 -5.37 30.40 -21.30
N ILE A 64 -5.17 31.41 -20.44
CA ILE A 64 -4.98 31.21 -19.00
C ILE A 64 -6.21 30.58 -18.36
N VAL A 65 -7.42 31.06 -18.69
CA VAL A 65 -8.68 30.51 -18.19
C VAL A 65 -8.88 29.06 -18.64
N LEU A 66 -8.58 28.74 -19.90
CA LEU A 66 -8.71 27.38 -20.44
C LEU A 66 -7.71 26.38 -19.81
N ILE A 67 -6.50 26.83 -19.46
CA ILE A 67 -5.50 25.98 -18.81
C ILE A 67 -5.83 25.74 -17.33
N TRP A 68 -6.33 26.77 -16.62
CA TRP A 68 -6.54 26.70 -15.17
C TRP A 68 -7.96 26.28 -14.75
N ASN A 69 -9.00 26.55 -15.55
CA ASN A 69 -10.40 26.21 -15.26
C ASN A 69 -11.20 26.01 -16.57
N PRO A 70 -10.99 24.90 -17.30
CA PRO A 70 -11.68 24.65 -18.58
C PRO A 70 -13.22 24.63 -18.45
N GLU A 71 -13.75 24.31 -17.27
CA GLU A 71 -15.19 24.30 -16.99
C GLU A 71 -15.85 25.69 -16.98
N GLN A 72 -15.11 26.76 -16.65
CA GLN A 72 -15.64 28.13 -16.63
C GLN A 72 -15.78 28.72 -18.05
N ALA A 73 -15.13 28.10 -19.05
CA ALA A 73 -15.16 28.54 -20.44
C ALA A 73 -16.29 27.90 -21.27
N GLY A 74 -17.28 27.24 -20.65
CA GLY A 74 -18.40 26.60 -21.37
C GLY A 74 -19.25 27.56 -22.23
N TRP A 75 -19.14 28.88 -22.01
CA TRP A 75 -19.75 29.90 -22.88
C TRP A 75 -19.12 29.93 -24.29
N VAL A 76 -17.87 29.52 -24.45
CA VAL A 76 -17.14 29.52 -25.74
C VAL A 76 -17.72 28.46 -26.69
N ASN A 77 -18.22 27.34 -26.17
CA ASN A 77 -18.87 26.28 -26.97
C ASN A 77 -20.12 26.76 -27.73
N LYS A 78 -20.78 27.86 -27.30
CA LYS A 78 -21.90 28.47 -28.05
C LYS A 78 -21.48 29.13 -29.36
N PHE A 79 -20.20 29.46 -29.50
CA PHE A 79 -19.65 30.17 -30.66
C PHE A 79 -18.72 29.30 -31.50
N LEU A 80 -18.50 28.04 -31.09
CA LEU A 80 -17.65 27.09 -31.80
C LEU A 80 -18.51 26.15 -32.67
N PRO A 81 -18.11 25.90 -33.94
CA PRO A 81 -18.74 24.89 -34.77
C PRO A 81 -18.55 23.49 -34.17
N ALA A 82 -19.44 22.55 -34.51
CA ALA A 82 -19.53 21.24 -33.85
C ALA A 82 -18.21 20.44 -33.80
N TRP A 83 -17.32 20.64 -34.77
CA TRP A 83 -16.01 19.98 -34.85
C TRP A 83 -14.94 20.60 -33.93
N ALA A 84 -15.16 21.80 -33.41
CA ALA A 84 -14.23 22.56 -32.57
C ALA A 84 -14.70 22.70 -31.12
N GLN A 85 -15.89 22.17 -30.78
CA GLN A 85 -16.40 22.23 -29.42
C GLN A 85 -15.45 21.51 -28.47
N ILE A 86 -15.09 22.19 -27.39
CA ILE A 86 -14.26 21.63 -26.34
C ILE A 86 -15.10 20.54 -25.67
N PRO A 87 -14.67 19.26 -25.67
CA PRO A 87 -15.37 18.20 -24.97
C PRO A 87 -15.28 18.52 -23.47
N LEU A 88 -16.35 19.11 -22.95
CA LEU A 88 -16.60 19.12 -21.52
C LEU A 88 -17.08 17.71 -21.21
N ASP A 89 -16.20 16.86 -20.67
CA ASP A 89 -16.58 15.53 -20.14
C ASP A 89 -17.68 15.61 -19.05
N ASN A 90 -18.10 16.82 -18.67
CA ASN A 90 -19.15 17.16 -17.69
C ASN A 90 -20.42 17.77 -18.33
N ASN A 91 -20.88 17.24 -19.47
CA ASN A 91 -22.14 17.66 -20.10
C ASN A 91 -23.40 17.05 -19.44
N GLU A 92 -23.27 16.18 -18.44
CA GLU A 92 -24.45 15.72 -17.69
C GLU A 92 -24.97 16.85 -16.81
N PRO A 93 -26.25 17.25 -16.95
CA PRO A 93 -26.83 18.27 -16.10
C PRO A 93 -26.77 17.81 -14.64
N PRO A 94 -26.62 18.74 -13.67
CA PRO A 94 -26.70 18.37 -12.26
C PRO A 94 -28.00 17.63 -11.95
N GLN A 95 -27.90 16.57 -11.17
CA GLN A 95 -29.03 15.71 -10.81
C GLN A 95 -29.22 15.65 -9.31
N THR A 96 -30.46 15.43 -8.87
CA THR A 96 -30.75 15.10 -7.48
C THR A 96 -30.42 13.64 -7.19
N LEU A 97 -30.22 13.28 -5.92
CA LEU A 97 -29.94 11.89 -5.54
C LEU A 97 -31.03 10.90 -6.02
N PRO A 98 -32.35 11.20 -5.93
CA PRO A 98 -33.38 10.36 -6.51
C PRO A 98 -33.26 10.21 -8.03
N GLN A 99 -32.90 11.28 -8.76
CA GLN A 99 -32.69 11.20 -10.22
C GLN A 99 -31.51 10.27 -10.56
N ILE A 100 -30.41 10.37 -9.83
CA ILE A 100 -29.24 9.48 -9.99
C ILE A 100 -29.64 8.01 -9.74
N GLN A 101 -30.38 7.75 -8.66
CA GLN A 101 -30.85 6.40 -8.31
C GLN A 101 -31.80 5.82 -9.38
N ASN A 102 -32.69 6.65 -9.93
CA ASN A 102 -33.59 6.27 -11.01
C ASN A 102 -32.82 5.94 -12.31
N GLN A 103 -31.84 6.76 -12.68
CA GLN A 103 -30.98 6.51 -13.85
C GLN A 103 -30.21 5.18 -13.71
N LEU A 104 -29.64 4.91 -12.53
CA LEU A 104 -28.97 3.63 -12.25
C LEU A 104 -29.93 2.46 -12.37
N SER A 105 -31.15 2.59 -11.84
CA SER A 105 -32.17 1.53 -11.90
C SER A 105 -32.58 1.23 -13.35
N GLN A 106 -32.73 2.25 -14.21
CA GLN A 106 -32.99 2.07 -15.64
C GLN A 106 -31.85 1.31 -16.35
N GLN A 107 -30.62 1.45 -15.87
CA GLN A 107 -29.44 0.71 -16.35
C GLN A 107 -29.30 -0.69 -15.71
N LYS A 108 -30.30 -1.16 -14.95
CA LYS A 108 -30.25 -2.41 -14.16
C LYS A 108 -29.09 -2.43 -13.16
N ARG A 109 -28.68 -1.26 -12.68
CA ARG A 109 -27.70 -1.07 -11.61
C ARG A 109 -28.42 -0.72 -10.32
N ILE A 110 -27.84 -1.08 -9.18
CA ILE A 110 -28.42 -0.83 -7.87
C ILE A 110 -27.54 0.20 -7.15
N ALA A 111 -28.11 1.34 -6.79
CA ALA A 111 -27.44 2.34 -5.95
C ALA A 111 -27.30 1.82 -4.51
N GLY A 112 -26.10 1.97 -3.95
CA GLY A 112 -25.81 1.75 -2.54
C GLY A 112 -26.16 2.94 -1.65
N GLU A 113 -25.83 2.80 -0.36
CA GLU A 113 -25.87 3.90 0.59
C GLU A 113 -24.76 4.92 0.28
N THR A 114 -25.07 6.21 0.38
CA THR A 114 -24.10 7.28 0.15
C THR A 114 -23.14 7.38 1.33
N LEU A 115 -21.84 7.38 1.05
CA LEU A 115 -20.79 7.58 2.04
C LEU A 115 -20.27 9.02 1.94
N ALA A 116 -20.51 9.83 2.97
CA ALA A 116 -20.06 11.23 2.99
C ALA A 116 -18.52 11.32 2.87
N LEU A 117 -18.04 12.28 2.09
CA LEU A 117 -16.60 12.56 1.91
C LEU A 117 -16.15 13.81 2.67
N ASP A 118 -17.10 14.66 3.05
CA ASP A 118 -16.91 15.85 3.86
C ASP A 118 -18.03 15.98 4.89
N GLU A 119 -17.89 16.91 5.83
CA GLU A 119 -18.87 17.15 6.91
C GLU A 119 -20.11 17.94 6.45
N GLY A 120 -20.13 18.44 5.21
CA GLY A 120 -21.14 19.39 4.72
C GLY A 120 -22.10 18.84 3.67
N ASP A 121 -22.12 17.52 3.46
CA ASP A 121 -22.80 16.85 2.34
C ASP A 121 -22.48 17.47 0.96
N ASN A 122 -21.30 18.09 0.82
CA ASN A 122 -20.92 18.72 -0.44
C ASN A 122 -20.36 17.67 -1.40
N SER A 123 -19.94 16.53 -0.90
CA SER A 123 -19.48 15.41 -1.70
C SER A 123 -19.73 14.07 -1.02
N PHE A 124 -20.05 13.07 -1.83
CA PHE A 124 -20.27 11.71 -1.38
C PHE A 124 -19.79 10.67 -2.40
N LEU A 125 -19.48 9.49 -1.89
CA LEU A 125 -19.22 8.29 -2.67
C LEU A 125 -20.51 7.46 -2.72
N LEU A 126 -20.93 7.08 -3.93
CA LEU A 126 -22.05 6.21 -4.20
C LEU A 126 -21.53 4.87 -4.74
N PRO A 127 -21.64 3.78 -3.97
CA PRO A 127 -21.37 2.44 -4.48
C PRO A 127 -22.45 2.06 -5.48
N VAL A 128 -22.06 1.48 -6.61
CA VAL A 128 -23.00 0.99 -7.63
C VAL A 128 -22.81 -0.51 -7.76
N PHE A 129 -23.89 -1.24 -7.51
CA PHE A 129 -23.91 -2.69 -7.54
C PHE A 129 -24.53 -3.22 -8.83
N GLN A 130 -24.12 -4.43 -9.20
CA GLN A 130 -24.78 -5.25 -10.21
C GLN A 130 -25.21 -6.59 -9.63
N GLN A 131 -26.22 -7.19 -10.24
CA GLN A 131 -26.69 -8.51 -9.85
C GLN A 131 -25.88 -9.58 -10.58
N ARG A 132 -25.32 -10.53 -9.82
CA ARG A 132 -24.56 -11.65 -10.37
C ARG A 132 -25.51 -12.63 -11.08
N PRO A 133 -25.16 -13.11 -12.28
CA PRO A 133 -25.92 -14.17 -12.93
C PRO A 133 -25.82 -15.46 -12.10
N ASN A 134 -26.90 -16.25 -12.08
CA ASN A 134 -26.94 -17.60 -11.47
C ASN A 134 -26.54 -17.67 -9.99
N CYS A 135 -26.79 -16.62 -9.22
CA CYS A 135 -26.43 -16.57 -7.81
C CYS A 135 -27.57 -17.02 -6.87
N GLN A 136 -27.23 -17.81 -5.86
CA GLN A 136 -28.17 -18.29 -4.82
C GLN A 136 -28.14 -17.44 -3.53
N SER A 137 -26.99 -16.85 -3.16
CA SER A 137 -26.85 -16.00 -1.97
C SER A 137 -25.82 -14.87 -2.18
N ASN A 138 -26.06 -13.70 -1.56
CA ASN A 138 -25.23 -12.50 -1.70
C ASN A 138 -25.03 -12.05 -3.16
N CYS A 139 -26.12 -11.91 -3.91
CA CYS A 139 -26.08 -11.75 -5.37
C CYS A 139 -25.74 -10.37 -5.89
N ARG A 140 -25.34 -9.45 -5.00
CA ARG A 140 -24.88 -8.13 -5.38
C ARG A 140 -23.36 -8.09 -5.32
N GLU A 141 -22.76 -7.54 -6.36
CA GLU A 141 -21.35 -7.20 -6.38
C GLU A 141 -21.16 -5.74 -6.77
N ILE A 142 -20.13 -5.11 -6.22
CA ILE A 142 -19.76 -3.74 -6.53
C ILE A 142 -19.17 -3.75 -7.94
N ALA A 143 -19.84 -3.03 -8.84
CA ALA A 143 -19.35 -2.84 -10.20
C ALA A 143 -18.45 -1.61 -10.30
N GLU A 144 -18.78 -0.56 -9.54
CA GLU A 144 -18.05 0.71 -9.58
C GLU A 144 -18.38 1.57 -8.35
N LEU A 145 -17.52 2.55 -8.12
CA LEU A 145 -17.71 3.61 -7.13
C LEU A 145 -17.79 4.94 -7.86
N ARG A 146 -18.84 5.73 -7.59
CA ARG A 146 -19.03 7.05 -8.18
C ARG A 146 -18.86 8.13 -7.12
N ILE A 147 -18.11 9.17 -7.44
CA ILE A 147 -17.95 10.35 -6.60
C ILE A 147 -18.85 11.44 -7.15
N TYR A 148 -19.71 11.98 -6.30
CA TYR A 148 -20.60 13.09 -6.62
C TYR A 148 -20.21 14.32 -5.82
N GLN A 149 -20.25 15.48 -6.46
CA GLN A 149 -20.01 16.78 -5.85
C GLN A 149 -21.20 17.71 -6.06
N ARG A 150 -21.50 18.50 -5.04
CA ARG A 150 -22.59 19.47 -5.08
C ARG A 150 -22.31 20.53 -6.13
N SER A 151 -23.32 20.77 -6.97
CA SER A 151 -23.26 21.79 -8.01
C SER A 151 -22.98 23.17 -7.42
N GLN A 152 -22.05 23.88 -8.05
CA GLN A 152 -21.71 25.26 -7.70
C GLN A 152 -22.59 26.28 -8.43
N ASP A 153 -23.51 25.82 -9.30
CA ASP A 153 -24.43 26.69 -10.03
C ASP A 153 -25.31 27.49 -9.04
N SER A 154 -25.19 28.81 -9.09
CA SER A 154 -25.93 29.73 -8.23
C SER A 154 -27.44 29.56 -8.33
N LYS A 155 -27.97 29.19 -9.51
CA LYS A 155 -29.42 29.00 -9.72
C LYS A 155 -29.95 27.73 -9.04
N LEU A 156 -29.10 26.71 -8.93
CA LEU A 156 -29.45 25.44 -8.28
C LEU A 156 -29.18 25.49 -6.77
N ARG A 157 -28.25 26.33 -6.32
CA ARG A 157 -27.98 26.53 -4.89
C ARG A 157 -29.14 27.14 -4.11
N SER A 158 -29.97 27.94 -4.77
CA SER A 158 -31.18 28.53 -4.17
C SER A 158 -32.37 27.57 -4.11
N GLN A 159 -32.28 26.40 -4.74
CA GLN A 159 -33.33 25.39 -4.66
C GLN A 159 -33.26 24.61 -3.34
N PRO A 160 -34.39 24.13 -2.81
CA PRO A 160 -34.41 23.32 -1.59
C PRO A 160 -33.71 21.97 -1.79
N GLU A 161 -33.72 21.44 -3.01
CA GLU A 161 -33.10 20.17 -3.37
C GLU A 161 -31.61 20.34 -3.64
N LYS A 162 -30.80 19.36 -3.18
CA LYS A 162 -29.38 19.34 -3.45
C LYS A 162 -29.13 18.68 -4.82
N TYR A 163 -28.45 19.43 -5.70
CA TYR A 163 -28.03 18.96 -7.02
C TYR A 163 -26.56 18.60 -7.02
N TYR A 164 -26.23 17.49 -7.66
CA TYR A 164 -24.89 16.93 -7.72
C TYR A 164 -24.45 16.68 -9.16
N ARG A 165 -23.14 16.76 -9.37
CA ARG A 165 -22.48 16.35 -10.61
C ARG A 165 -21.60 15.14 -10.32
N LEU A 166 -21.56 14.20 -11.26
CA LEU A 166 -20.59 13.11 -11.23
C LEU A 166 -19.20 13.72 -11.44
N ALA A 167 -18.30 13.52 -10.48
CA ALA A 167 -16.95 14.06 -10.51
C ALA A 167 -15.92 13.01 -10.94
N THR A 168 -16.09 11.76 -10.51
CA THR A 168 -15.21 10.65 -10.91
C THR A 168 -15.96 9.33 -10.78
N GLN A 169 -15.62 8.39 -11.65
CA GLN A 169 -16.08 7.01 -11.59
C GLN A 169 -14.87 6.09 -11.52
N PHE A 170 -14.92 5.13 -10.61
CA PHE A 170 -13.86 4.15 -10.38
C PHE A 170 -14.43 2.75 -10.60
N PRO A 171 -14.08 2.06 -11.70
CA PRO A 171 -14.53 0.70 -11.94
C PRO A 171 -13.91 -0.25 -10.90
N VAL A 172 -14.70 -1.22 -10.44
CA VAL A 172 -14.25 -2.24 -9.48
C VAL A 172 -14.28 -3.59 -10.17
N THR A 173 -13.10 -4.20 -10.32
CA THR A 173 -12.95 -5.56 -10.81
C THR A 173 -12.76 -6.52 -9.64
N GLY A 174 -13.32 -7.72 -9.73
CA GLY A 174 -13.08 -8.78 -8.75
C GLY A 174 -11.61 -9.17 -8.68
N LEU A 175 -11.19 -9.78 -7.57
CA LEU A 175 -9.81 -10.19 -7.35
C LEU A 175 -9.55 -11.53 -8.06
N GLU A 176 -8.44 -11.66 -8.76
CA GLU A 176 -8.00 -12.96 -9.29
C GLU A 176 -7.76 -13.94 -8.13
N GLU A 177 -8.06 -15.22 -8.33
CA GLU A 177 -7.96 -16.23 -7.28
C GLU A 177 -6.49 -16.42 -6.86
N PHE A 178 -6.16 -16.06 -5.60
CA PHE A 178 -4.84 -16.28 -5.04
C PHE A 178 -4.69 -17.73 -4.61
N LEU A 179 -4.21 -18.58 -5.51
CA LEU A 179 -3.95 -20.00 -5.25
C LEU A 179 -2.75 -20.20 -4.32
N GLU A 180 -3.01 -20.34 -3.02
CA GLU A 180 -2.09 -21.02 -2.08
C GLU A 180 -2.94 -21.91 -1.15
N ASP A 181 -2.89 -23.24 -1.38
CA ASP A 181 -3.61 -24.35 -0.73
C ASP A 181 -5.08 -24.59 -1.16
N SER A 182 -5.23 -25.20 -2.34
CA SER A 182 -6.50 -25.73 -2.88
C SER A 182 -6.61 -27.25 -2.70
N THR A 183 -7.46 -27.71 -1.77
CA THR A 183 -8.13 -29.03 -1.83
C THR A 183 -9.65 -28.93 -1.66
N ALA A 184 -10.22 -27.72 -1.55
CA ALA A 184 -11.67 -27.55 -1.56
C ALA A 184 -12.20 -27.59 -3.00
N GLU A 185 -13.27 -28.34 -3.20
CA GLU A 185 -13.89 -28.67 -4.48
C GLU A 185 -14.02 -27.47 -5.42
N ARG A 186 -13.45 -27.64 -6.62
CA ARG A 186 -13.53 -26.70 -7.74
C ARG A 186 -14.95 -26.73 -8.31
N GLN A 187 -15.76 -25.72 -8.01
CA GLN A 187 -16.93 -25.41 -8.83
C GLN A 187 -16.91 -24.03 -9.48
N ASP A 188 -15.94 -23.14 -9.20
CA ASP A 188 -15.83 -21.82 -9.85
C ASP A 188 -14.37 -21.31 -9.94
N ALA A 189 -13.41 -22.17 -10.29
CA ALA A 189 -11.96 -21.86 -10.23
C ALA A 189 -11.44 -20.82 -11.26
N ASN A 190 -12.30 -20.19 -12.05
CA ASN A 190 -11.90 -19.23 -13.10
C ASN A 190 -12.61 -17.87 -13.04
N ALA A 191 -13.52 -17.66 -12.08
CA ALA A 191 -14.23 -16.39 -11.94
C ALA A 191 -13.52 -15.50 -10.91
N PRO A 192 -13.31 -14.20 -11.19
CA PRO A 192 -12.74 -13.28 -10.22
C PRO A 192 -13.63 -13.18 -8.98
N LEU A 193 -12.98 -13.14 -7.82
CA LEU A 193 -13.61 -13.04 -6.51
C LEU A 193 -14.30 -11.68 -6.35
N SER A 194 -15.62 -11.69 -6.22
CA SER A 194 -16.43 -10.48 -6.20
C SER A 194 -16.38 -9.74 -4.86
N LEU A 195 -16.53 -8.42 -4.92
CA LEU A 195 -16.60 -7.54 -3.75
C LEU A 195 -18.05 -7.11 -3.54
N SER A 196 -18.56 -7.18 -2.31
CA SER A 196 -19.99 -6.96 -2.02
C SER A 196 -20.23 -5.84 -1.01
N GLU A 197 -19.20 -5.33 -0.36
CA GLU A 197 -19.31 -4.29 0.65
C GLU A 197 -18.23 -3.23 0.49
N VAL A 198 -18.60 -1.98 0.75
CA VAL A 198 -17.68 -0.86 0.86
C VAL A 198 -18.04 -0.05 2.10
N LYS A 199 -17.04 0.28 2.91
CA LYS A 199 -17.22 1.07 4.12
C LYS A 199 -16.08 2.06 4.31
N ARG A 200 -16.44 3.21 4.89
CA ARG A 200 -15.49 4.25 5.29
C ARG A 200 -14.79 3.83 6.58
N PHE A 201 -13.50 4.15 6.70
CA PHE A 201 -12.82 4.15 8.00
C PHE A 201 -13.25 5.39 8.78
N GLU A 202 -14.14 5.21 9.77
CA GLU A 202 -14.72 6.34 10.52
C GLU A 202 -13.79 6.91 11.60
N LYS A 203 -12.81 6.13 12.06
CA LYS A 203 -11.86 6.52 13.11
C LYS A 203 -10.45 6.18 12.66
N ASP A 204 -9.48 6.94 13.15
CA ASP A 204 -8.07 6.59 13.13
C ASP A 204 -7.36 6.62 11.77
N ALA A 205 -8.10 6.75 10.67
CA ALA A 205 -7.53 6.90 9.34
C ALA A 205 -6.77 8.25 9.22
N PRO A 206 -5.58 8.27 8.61
CA PRO A 206 -4.82 9.50 8.41
C PRO A 206 -5.53 10.51 7.50
N SER A 207 -5.43 11.79 7.87
CA SER A 207 -5.83 12.93 7.05
C SER A 207 -4.60 13.52 6.31
N PRO A 208 -4.78 14.27 5.19
CA PRO A 208 -6.03 14.62 4.53
C PRO A 208 -6.61 13.50 3.65
N GLY A 209 -7.92 13.56 3.39
CA GLY A 209 -8.65 12.64 2.54
C GLY A 209 -9.44 11.58 3.31
N VAL A 210 -10.04 10.66 2.57
CA VAL A 210 -10.95 9.64 3.12
C VAL A 210 -10.54 8.26 2.67
N TRP A 211 -10.51 7.31 3.60
CA TRP A 211 -10.11 5.93 3.34
C TRP A 211 -11.32 5.01 3.40
N PHE A 212 -11.34 4.04 2.49
CA PHE A 212 -12.36 3.01 2.38
C PHE A 212 -11.71 1.63 2.34
N TYR A 213 -12.44 0.63 2.83
CA TYR A 213 -12.18 -0.75 2.48
C TYR A 213 -13.34 -1.30 1.67
N LEU A 214 -13.00 -2.04 0.62
CA LEU A 214 -13.92 -2.89 -0.11
C LEU A 214 -13.69 -4.32 0.38
N ARG A 215 -14.78 -5.08 0.54
CA ARG A 215 -14.73 -6.43 1.08
C ARG A 215 -15.59 -7.39 0.26
N GLY A 216 -15.01 -8.54 -0.04
CA GLY A 216 -15.69 -9.79 -0.35
C GLY A 216 -15.41 -10.82 0.74
N GLN A 217 -16.22 -11.86 0.80
CA GLN A 217 -16.05 -12.97 1.75
C GLN A 217 -16.25 -14.30 1.04
N ARG A 218 -15.46 -15.30 1.41
CA ARG A 218 -15.60 -16.68 0.96
C ARG A 218 -15.56 -17.60 2.17
N GLN A 219 -16.54 -18.49 2.27
CA GLN A 219 -16.52 -19.55 3.26
C GLN A 219 -15.59 -20.66 2.77
N GLN A 220 -14.64 -21.07 3.60
CA GLN A 220 -13.78 -22.22 3.36
C GLN A 220 -13.74 -23.07 4.64
N GLY A 221 -14.49 -24.18 4.64
CA GLY A 221 -14.74 -24.96 5.84
C GLY A 221 -15.52 -24.14 6.88
N THR A 222 -14.97 -24.03 8.10
CA THR A 222 -15.55 -23.23 9.19
C THR A 222 -15.12 -21.76 9.18
N ASN A 223 -14.19 -21.37 8.29
CA ASN A 223 -13.60 -20.03 8.30
C ASN A 223 -14.22 -19.16 7.20
N ALA A 224 -14.50 -17.91 7.58
CA ALA A 224 -14.95 -16.88 6.65
C ALA A 224 -13.74 -16.04 6.21
N ASN A 225 -13.10 -16.44 5.12
CA ASN A 225 -11.97 -15.69 4.56
C ASN A 225 -12.47 -14.36 3.98
N ALA A 226 -11.91 -13.25 4.41
CA ALA A 226 -12.20 -11.93 3.86
C ALA A 226 -11.08 -11.46 2.92
N TYR A 227 -11.44 -10.67 1.91
CA TYR A 227 -10.49 -10.10 0.96
C TYR A 227 -11.03 -8.80 0.38
N GLY A 228 -10.17 -7.98 -0.23
CA GLY A 228 -10.60 -6.87 -1.07
C GLY A 228 -9.55 -5.80 -1.25
N TYR A 229 -10.01 -4.55 -1.38
CA TYR A 229 -9.16 -3.39 -1.66
C TYR A 229 -9.19 -2.38 -0.54
N ILE A 230 -8.09 -1.65 -0.38
CA ILE A 230 -8.04 -0.38 0.32
C ILE A 230 -8.07 0.71 -0.74
N VAL A 231 -9.00 1.64 -0.60
CA VAL A 231 -9.19 2.75 -1.55
C VAL A 231 -9.05 4.07 -0.81
N TYR A 232 -8.34 5.00 -1.42
CA TYR A 232 -8.14 6.35 -0.92
C TYR A 232 -8.85 7.36 -1.83
N TYR A 233 -9.60 8.26 -1.21
CA TYR A 233 -10.15 9.44 -1.86
C TYR A 233 -9.23 10.64 -1.62
N ASN A 234 -8.72 11.22 -2.71
CA ASN A 234 -7.93 12.44 -2.68
C ASN A 234 -8.86 13.65 -2.82
N PRO A 235 -9.00 14.50 -1.78
CA PRO A 235 -9.92 15.64 -1.82
C PRO A 235 -9.45 16.77 -2.73
N VAL A 236 -8.14 16.84 -3.04
CA VAL A 236 -7.57 17.87 -3.94
C VAL A 236 -7.84 17.54 -5.40
N ARG A 237 -7.83 16.24 -5.75
CA ARG A 237 -8.04 15.76 -7.12
C ARG A 237 -9.45 15.22 -7.38
N THR A 238 -10.26 15.11 -6.34
CA THR A 238 -11.61 14.54 -6.39
C THR A 238 -11.66 13.12 -6.97
N ASN A 239 -10.59 12.34 -6.82
CA ASN A 239 -10.50 11.00 -7.42
C ASN A 239 -10.28 9.91 -6.38
N LEU A 240 -10.63 8.68 -6.76
CA LEU A 240 -10.36 7.46 -6.01
C LEU A 240 -9.10 6.78 -6.54
N GLN A 241 -8.32 6.22 -5.62
CA GLN A 241 -7.12 5.46 -5.92
C GLN A 241 -7.16 4.14 -5.15
N GLN A 242 -6.99 3.02 -5.85
CA GLN A 242 -6.75 1.73 -5.19
C GLN A 242 -5.32 1.72 -4.65
N MET A 243 -5.19 1.56 -3.33
CA MET A 243 -3.93 1.67 -2.62
C MET A 243 -3.29 0.31 -2.34
N LEU A 244 -4.12 -0.69 -2.05
CA LEU A 244 -3.64 -2.00 -1.64
C LEU A 244 -4.71 -3.07 -1.86
N THR A 245 -4.28 -4.27 -2.24
CA THR A 245 -5.11 -5.49 -2.20
C THR A 245 -4.81 -6.25 -0.91
N TRP A 246 -5.83 -6.72 -0.20
CA TRP A 246 -5.68 -7.38 1.08
C TRP A 246 -6.49 -8.68 1.18
N LYS A 247 -6.04 -9.57 2.07
CA LYS A 247 -6.73 -10.80 2.48
C LYS A 247 -6.62 -10.99 3.99
N SER A 248 -7.59 -11.67 4.59
CA SER A 248 -7.59 -12.06 5.98
C SER A 248 -8.27 -13.43 6.13
N PRO A 249 -7.49 -14.50 6.39
CA PRO A 249 -8.02 -15.85 6.62
C PRO A 249 -8.92 -15.93 7.86
N SER A 250 -8.74 -15.04 8.83
CA SER A 250 -9.59 -14.94 10.03
C SER A 250 -10.86 -14.11 9.81
N GLY A 251 -11.05 -13.54 8.61
CA GLY A 251 -12.17 -12.67 8.29
C GLY A 251 -12.08 -11.26 8.89
N GLN A 252 -10.97 -10.94 9.57
CA GLN A 252 -10.76 -9.64 10.18
C GLN A 252 -10.61 -8.55 9.12
N ILE A 253 -11.19 -7.38 9.41
CA ILE A 253 -11.04 -6.21 8.55
C ILE A 253 -9.70 -5.51 8.84
N PRO A 254 -9.05 -4.90 7.82
CA PRO A 254 -7.92 -4.01 8.03
C PRO A 254 -8.29 -2.90 9.02
N LYS A 255 -7.32 -2.40 9.78
CA LYS A 255 -7.56 -1.33 10.76
C LYS A 255 -6.40 -0.35 10.81
N TRP A 256 -6.72 0.91 11.09
CA TRP A 256 -5.74 1.94 11.39
C TRP A 256 -5.41 1.91 12.88
N GLN A 257 -4.14 1.79 13.23
CA GLN A 257 -3.69 1.83 14.63
C GLN A 257 -2.24 2.32 14.70
N GLU A 258 -1.86 2.91 15.84
CA GLU A 258 -0.49 3.35 16.07
C GLU A 258 0.40 2.16 16.44
N VAL A 259 1.39 1.86 15.60
CA VAL A 259 2.37 0.79 15.76
C VAL A 259 3.75 1.34 16.09
N THR A 260 4.21 2.40 15.41
CA THR A 260 5.59 2.91 15.54
C THR A 260 5.79 4.01 16.58
N GLY A 261 4.72 4.41 17.28
CA GLY A 261 4.77 5.38 18.39
C GLY A 261 5.14 6.80 17.96
N GLY A 262 4.81 7.17 16.72
CA GLY A 262 5.07 8.49 16.13
C GLY A 262 3.82 9.37 15.99
N GLY A 263 2.69 8.98 16.58
CA GLY A 263 1.38 9.64 16.46
C GLY A 263 0.65 9.36 15.14
N ALA A 264 1.38 9.10 14.05
CA ALA A 264 0.80 8.64 12.80
C ALA A 264 0.34 7.19 12.92
N LYS A 265 -0.90 6.91 12.52
CA LYS A 265 -1.47 5.56 12.54
C LYS A 265 -1.13 4.81 11.24
N GLU A 266 -0.81 3.54 11.39
CA GLU A 266 -0.49 2.63 10.30
C GLU A 266 -1.67 1.70 10.00
N LEU A 267 -1.79 1.29 8.74
CA LEU A 267 -2.76 0.29 8.34
C LEU A 267 -2.21 -1.10 8.69
N VAL A 268 -2.94 -1.83 9.53
CA VAL A 268 -2.61 -3.19 9.95
C VAL A 268 -3.60 -4.17 9.34
N ILE A 269 -3.07 -5.18 8.66
CA ILE A 269 -3.82 -6.27 8.05
C ILE A 269 -3.39 -7.58 8.72
N ASP A 270 -4.37 -8.30 9.28
CA ASP A 270 -4.14 -9.61 9.89
C ASP A 270 -4.37 -10.73 8.86
N GLN A 271 -3.26 -11.37 8.47
CA GLN A 271 -3.19 -12.54 7.58
C GLN A 271 -2.88 -13.84 8.33
N THR A 272 -2.98 -13.85 9.66
CA THR A 272 -2.69 -15.02 10.51
C THR A 272 -3.48 -16.24 10.07
N VAL A 273 -2.80 -17.39 9.95
CA VAL A 273 -3.41 -18.69 9.63
C VAL A 273 -3.23 -19.64 10.81
N GLY A 274 -4.32 -19.96 11.50
CA GLY A 274 -4.25 -20.78 12.71
C GLY A 274 -3.41 -20.10 13.80
N LEU A 275 -2.35 -20.76 14.27
CA LEU A 275 -1.42 -20.20 15.24
C LEU A 275 -0.26 -19.42 14.61
N GLU A 276 -0.15 -19.42 13.28
CA GLU A 276 0.98 -18.82 12.57
C GLU A 276 0.73 -17.32 12.32
N PRO A 277 1.38 -16.43 13.09
CA PRO A 277 1.12 -14.99 13.01
C PRO A 277 1.64 -14.40 11.70
N GLN A 278 0.80 -13.61 11.03
CA GLN A 278 1.19 -12.89 9.83
C GLN A 278 0.50 -11.53 9.80
N LEU A 279 1.13 -10.52 10.39
CA LEU A 279 0.62 -9.15 10.41
C LEU A 279 1.40 -8.32 9.40
N GLN A 280 0.69 -7.63 8.51
CA GLN A 280 1.31 -6.65 7.62
C GLN A 280 0.97 -5.25 8.11
N VAL A 281 1.99 -4.38 8.16
CA VAL A 281 1.86 -3.00 8.64
C VAL A 281 2.32 -2.06 7.53
N TYR A 282 1.45 -1.12 7.15
CA TYR A 282 1.69 -0.16 6.07
C TYR A 282 1.66 1.28 6.60
N GLN A 283 2.69 2.04 6.24
CA GLN A 283 2.79 3.46 6.53
C GLN A 283 2.29 4.28 5.34
N VAL A 284 1.55 5.35 5.62
CA VAL A 284 1.25 6.36 4.59
C VAL A 284 2.50 7.20 4.37
N LYS A 285 3.02 7.19 3.14
CA LYS A 285 4.14 8.05 2.74
C LYS A 285 3.74 8.92 1.57
N SER A 286 4.22 10.16 1.59
CA SER A 286 4.15 11.04 0.42
C SER A 286 5.31 10.72 -0.52
N VAL A 287 4.99 10.58 -1.81
CA VAL A 287 5.96 10.36 -2.87
C VAL A 287 6.46 11.72 -3.37
N LYS A 288 7.78 11.87 -3.54
CA LYS A 288 8.42 13.08 -4.06
C LYS A 288 8.25 13.22 -5.58
N LEU A 289 7.01 13.31 -6.04
CA LEU A 289 6.64 13.57 -7.43
C LEU A 289 5.79 14.85 -7.51
N TYR A 290 5.59 15.39 -8.72
CA TYR A 290 4.68 16.50 -8.95
C TYR A 290 3.29 16.16 -8.35
N LEU A 291 2.78 17.04 -7.48
CA LEU A 291 1.52 16.91 -6.71
C LEU A 291 1.53 15.88 -5.57
N ASN A 292 2.70 15.43 -5.09
CA ASN A 292 2.90 14.67 -3.86
C ASN A 292 1.89 13.53 -3.60
N PRO A 293 1.69 12.58 -4.53
CA PRO A 293 0.74 11.49 -4.32
C PRO A 293 1.13 10.68 -3.07
N ILE A 294 0.13 10.14 -2.38
CA ILE A 294 0.38 9.26 -1.23
C ILE A 294 0.48 7.81 -1.69
N GLN A 295 1.20 6.99 -0.92
CA GLN A 295 1.28 5.55 -1.10
C GLN A 295 1.26 4.83 0.25
N LEU A 296 0.82 3.57 0.25
CA LEU A 296 0.99 2.66 1.37
C LEU A 296 2.29 1.88 1.19
N GLU A 297 3.26 2.10 2.08
CA GLU A 297 4.53 1.38 2.07
C GLU A 297 4.58 0.38 3.23
N ALA A 298 4.80 -0.89 2.91
CA ALA A 298 4.96 -1.93 3.92
C ALA A 298 6.24 -1.71 4.74
N ILE A 299 6.16 -1.90 6.06
CA ILE A 299 7.34 -1.99 6.91
C ILE A 299 7.91 -3.40 6.76
N ASP A 300 8.79 -3.59 5.78
CA ASP A 300 9.48 -4.86 5.55
C ASP A 300 10.67 -5.03 6.49
N LEU A 301 10.99 -6.28 6.85
CA LEU A 301 12.19 -6.67 7.60
C LEU A 301 13.40 -6.88 6.68
N LYS A 302 13.22 -6.73 5.36
CA LYS A 302 14.27 -6.73 4.33
C LYS A 302 14.23 -5.45 3.48
N PRO A 303 15.37 -4.81 3.22
CA PRO A 303 16.68 -5.04 3.83
C PRO A 303 16.74 -4.59 5.31
N PRO A 304 17.74 -5.04 6.10
CA PRO A 304 17.95 -4.53 7.45
C PRO A 304 18.18 -3.00 7.46
N ALA A 305 17.38 -2.26 8.21
CA ALA A 305 17.49 -0.80 8.28
C ALA A 305 18.68 -0.31 9.12
N PHE A 306 19.30 -1.18 9.91
CA PHE A 306 20.46 -0.86 10.74
C PHE A 306 21.60 -1.86 10.50
N LYS A 307 22.79 -1.33 10.20
CA LYS A 307 24.01 -2.12 9.92
C LYS A 307 24.67 -2.54 11.24
N ASN A 308 24.11 -3.56 11.88
CA ASN A 308 24.66 -4.18 13.08
C ASN A 308 24.43 -5.70 13.01
N PRO A 309 25.46 -6.55 13.21
CA PRO A 309 25.31 -8.00 13.10
C PRO A 309 24.27 -8.59 14.04
N ALA A 310 24.19 -8.10 15.29
CA ALA A 310 23.17 -8.55 16.24
C ALA A 310 21.76 -8.15 15.80
N TYR A 311 21.60 -6.95 15.25
CA TYR A 311 20.33 -6.50 14.67
C TYR A 311 19.91 -7.37 13.47
N GLN A 312 20.84 -7.66 12.57
CA GLN A 312 20.60 -8.53 11.40
C GLN A 312 20.24 -9.96 11.82
N ASN A 313 20.91 -10.50 12.84
CA ASN A 313 20.59 -11.81 13.40
C ASN A 313 19.21 -11.84 14.06
N ALA A 314 18.83 -10.78 14.78
CA ALA A 314 17.48 -10.67 15.34
C ALA A 314 16.40 -10.61 14.24
N LEU A 315 16.63 -9.85 13.16
CA LEU A 315 15.73 -9.85 12.01
C LEU A 315 15.68 -11.22 11.31
N LEU A 316 16.80 -11.95 11.24
CA LEU A 316 16.85 -13.30 10.67
C LEU A 316 15.90 -14.25 11.41
N ILE A 317 15.97 -14.29 12.74
CA ILE A 317 15.10 -15.18 13.52
C ILE A 317 13.64 -14.70 13.53
N ALA A 318 13.38 -13.39 13.55
CA ALA A 318 12.03 -12.84 13.41
C ALA A 318 11.36 -13.27 12.10
N ARG A 319 12.10 -13.18 10.99
CA ARG A 319 11.63 -13.58 9.66
C ARG A 319 11.38 -15.08 9.53
N ASN A 320 11.95 -15.89 10.41
CA ASN A 320 11.64 -17.31 10.55
C ASN A 320 10.58 -17.54 11.64
N GLY A 321 9.80 -16.52 11.99
CA GLY A 321 8.66 -16.62 12.89
C GLY A 321 9.00 -16.69 14.38
N LEU A 322 10.26 -16.48 14.79
CA LEU A 322 10.65 -16.39 16.19
C LEU A 322 10.58 -14.94 16.70
N TRP A 323 9.35 -14.42 16.71
CA TRP A 323 9.04 -13.02 16.98
C TRP A 323 9.45 -12.56 18.38
N THR A 324 9.12 -13.35 19.40
CA THR A 324 9.42 -13.01 20.80
C THR A 324 10.91 -13.03 21.13
N PRO A 325 11.67 -14.09 20.83
CA PRO A 325 13.12 -14.08 21.03
C PRO A 325 13.81 -12.95 20.26
N ALA A 326 13.35 -12.68 19.04
CA ALA A 326 13.86 -11.55 18.26
C ALA A 326 13.60 -10.21 18.94
N PHE A 327 12.36 -9.98 19.39
CA PHE A 327 11.98 -8.73 20.05
C PHE A 327 12.80 -8.51 21.32
N GLU A 328 12.93 -9.54 22.17
CA GLU A 328 13.71 -9.47 23.41
C GLU A 328 15.16 -9.09 23.12
N TRP A 329 15.76 -9.66 22.07
CA TRP A 329 17.11 -9.27 21.66
C TRP A 329 17.17 -7.82 21.15
N LEU A 330 16.21 -7.41 20.32
CA LEU A 330 16.12 -6.06 19.79
C LEU A 330 15.94 -5.00 20.88
N GLN A 331 15.27 -5.34 21.99
CA GLN A 331 15.14 -4.43 23.14
C GLN A 331 16.51 -4.08 23.75
N PHE A 332 17.44 -5.04 23.82
CA PHE A 332 18.80 -4.75 24.29
C PHE A 332 19.55 -3.82 23.32
N ILE A 333 19.44 -4.08 22.01
CA ILE A 333 20.06 -3.26 20.96
C ILE A 333 19.48 -1.83 20.98
N GLN A 334 18.17 -1.69 21.13
CA GLN A 334 17.48 -0.41 21.21
C GLN A 334 17.93 0.40 22.44
N LYS A 335 18.16 -0.26 23.58
CA LYS A 335 18.71 0.38 24.79
C LYS A 335 20.16 0.87 24.57
N GLN A 336 21.00 0.06 23.92
CA GLN A 336 22.40 0.40 23.65
C GLN A 336 22.56 1.53 22.62
N HIS A 337 21.68 1.58 21.62
CA HIS A 337 21.80 2.47 20.46
C HIS A 337 20.70 3.53 20.38
N LYS A 338 20.08 3.90 21.51
CA LYS A 338 18.88 4.79 21.56
C LYS A 338 19.01 6.08 20.73
N LYS A 339 20.19 6.70 20.68
CA LYS A 339 20.44 7.95 19.94
C LYS A 339 20.81 7.76 18.47
N THR A 340 21.28 6.58 18.09
CA THR A 340 21.84 6.30 16.75
C THR A 340 20.92 5.43 15.89
N LEU A 341 19.83 4.90 16.47
CA LEU A 341 18.95 3.98 15.77
C LEU A 341 18.06 4.74 14.75
N PRO A 342 18.11 4.40 13.45
CA PRO A 342 17.26 5.04 12.44
C PRO A 342 15.78 4.81 12.70
N ALA A 343 14.92 5.75 12.28
CA ALA A 343 13.46 5.63 12.40
C ALA A 343 12.91 4.38 11.69
N THR A 344 13.48 4.01 10.54
CA THR A 344 13.14 2.77 9.81
C THR A 344 13.50 1.51 10.58
N ALA A 345 14.61 1.52 11.34
CA ALA A 345 14.98 0.42 12.20
C ALA A 345 14.05 0.32 13.42
N LYS A 346 13.66 1.46 14.00
CA LYS A 346 12.62 1.48 15.04
C LYS A 346 11.30 0.89 14.52
N ALA A 347 10.87 1.26 13.32
CA ALA A 347 9.67 0.72 12.69
C ALA A 347 9.73 -0.81 12.51
N GLN A 348 10.86 -1.35 12.07
CA GLN A 348 11.08 -2.81 11.98
C GLN A 348 10.98 -3.48 13.37
N ILE A 349 11.56 -2.88 14.41
CA ILE A 349 11.44 -3.39 15.80
C ILE A 349 9.98 -3.37 16.25
N ASP A 350 9.22 -2.32 15.94
CA ASP A 350 7.82 -2.18 16.35
C ASP A 350 6.89 -3.19 15.65
N VAL A 351 7.16 -3.54 14.39
CA VAL A 351 6.45 -4.65 13.73
C VAL A 351 6.75 -5.99 14.41
N ILE A 352 8.02 -6.24 14.76
CA ILE A 352 8.42 -7.45 15.48
C ILE A 352 7.79 -7.49 16.87
N ARG A 353 7.71 -6.34 17.55
CA ARG A 353 7.01 -6.18 18.84
C ARG A 353 5.55 -6.57 18.71
N LEU A 354 4.86 -6.09 17.67
CA LEU A 354 3.45 -6.40 17.44
C LEU A 354 3.22 -7.91 17.27
N HIS A 355 4.06 -8.58 16.49
CA HIS A 355 4.00 -10.04 16.34
C HIS A 355 4.33 -10.77 17.65
N SER A 356 5.34 -10.31 18.39
CA SER A 356 5.70 -10.87 19.70
C SER A 356 4.55 -10.78 20.70
N GLN A 357 3.79 -9.68 20.71
CA GLN A 357 2.62 -9.54 21.57
C GLN A 357 1.54 -10.58 21.21
N LEU A 358 1.31 -10.81 19.91
CA LEU A 358 0.38 -11.82 19.43
C LEU A 358 0.81 -13.24 19.86
N THR A 359 2.07 -13.62 19.60
CA THR A 359 2.57 -14.96 19.94
C THR A 359 2.64 -15.18 21.45
N LYS A 360 3.04 -14.17 22.23
CA LYS A 360 3.04 -14.25 23.70
C LYS A 360 1.64 -14.51 24.25
N THR A 361 0.65 -13.82 23.68
CA THR A 361 -0.76 -13.99 24.05
C THR A 361 -1.25 -15.38 23.68
N GLN A 362 -0.94 -15.86 22.46
CA GLN A 362 -1.29 -17.22 22.03
C GLN A 362 -0.65 -18.30 22.92
N ALA A 363 0.65 -18.19 23.22
CA ALA A 363 1.35 -19.14 24.09
C ALA A 363 0.93 -19.06 25.56
N ALA A 364 0.27 -17.99 26.00
CA ALA A 364 -0.28 -17.87 27.35
C ALA A 364 -1.69 -18.44 27.50
N LYS A 365 -2.36 -18.80 26.40
CA LYS A 365 -3.70 -19.41 26.45
C LYS A 365 -3.63 -20.83 27.01
N ILE A 366 -4.74 -21.25 27.61
CA ILE A 366 -5.01 -22.65 27.93
C ILE A 366 -5.48 -23.33 26.64
N TRP A 367 -4.75 -24.35 26.21
CA TRP A 367 -5.04 -25.10 25.00
C TRP A 367 -5.80 -26.39 25.33
N ALA A 368 -6.70 -26.78 24.43
CA ALA A 368 -7.48 -28.00 24.58
C ALA A 368 -6.66 -29.27 24.33
N SER A 369 -5.55 -29.15 23.57
CA SER A 369 -4.68 -30.28 23.27
C SER A 369 -3.18 -29.97 23.52
N PRO A 370 -2.41 -30.95 24.02
CA PRO A 370 -0.95 -30.84 24.19
C PRO A 370 -0.21 -30.40 22.92
N SER A 371 -0.60 -30.89 21.73
CA SER A 371 0.07 -30.52 20.49
C SER A 371 -0.15 -29.05 20.12
N GLN A 372 -1.35 -28.50 20.35
CA GLN A 372 -1.62 -27.07 20.17
C GLN A 372 -0.81 -26.23 21.16
N GLN A 373 -0.71 -26.67 22.41
CA GLN A 373 0.11 -26.00 23.41
C GLN A 373 1.58 -25.97 23.00
N VAL A 374 2.14 -27.10 22.60
CA VAL A 374 3.52 -27.19 22.10
C VAL A 374 3.72 -26.29 20.90
N LEU A 375 2.83 -26.32 19.91
CA LEU A 375 2.95 -25.46 18.73
C LEU A 375 2.96 -23.97 19.11
N ALA A 376 2.04 -23.53 19.98
CA ALA A 376 1.99 -22.14 20.44
C ALA A 376 3.27 -21.73 21.18
N GLU A 377 3.78 -22.59 22.08
CA GLU A 377 5.02 -22.35 22.83
C GLU A 377 6.24 -22.32 21.89
N LEU A 378 6.31 -23.18 20.87
CA LEU A 378 7.39 -23.18 19.86
C LEU A 378 7.36 -21.94 18.96
N ILE A 379 6.17 -21.49 18.53
CA ILE A 379 5.99 -20.26 17.75
C ILE A 379 6.43 -19.04 18.58
N ASP A 380 6.14 -19.00 19.88
CA ASP A 380 6.62 -17.93 20.77
C ASP A 380 8.10 -18.09 21.18
N GLY A 381 8.78 -19.18 20.77
CA GLY A 381 10.19 -19.44 21.10
C GLY A 381 10.44 -19.87 22.55
N ARG A 382 9.42 -20.40 23.23
CA ARG A 382 9.47 -20.93 24.61
C ARG A 382 9.80 -22.42 24.63
N TRP A 383 10.93 -22.77 24.00
CA TRP A 383 11.39 -24.14 23.75
C TRP A 383 11.34 -25.05 24.99
N GLY A 384 11.82 -24.57 26.14
CA GLY A 384 11.82 -25.34 27.38
C GLY A 384 10.42 -25.58 27.97
N LYS A 385 9.47 -24.66 27.79
CA LYS A 385 8.08 -24.89 28.20
C LYS A 385 7.41 -25.95 27.32
N ALA A 386 7.67 -25.88 26.02
CA ALA A 386 7.21 -26.90 25.09
C ALA A 386 7.78 -28.29 25.47
N LEU A 387 9.07 -28.38 25.82
CA LEU A 387 9.69 -29.65 26.24
C LEU A 387 9.00 -30.24 27.48
N LYS A 388 8.67 -29.40 28.48
CA LYS A 388 7.94 -29.86 29.66
C LYS A 388 6.59 -30.51 29.32
N VAL A 389 5.88 -29.98 28.33
CA VAL A 389 4.60 -30.56 27.85
C VAL A 389 4.85 -31.89 27.16
N PHE A 390 5.88 -31.97 26.32
CA PHE A 390 6.30 -33.22 25.66
C PHE A 390 6.68 -34.31 26.68
N GLU A 391 7.41 -33.96 27.73
CA GLU A 391 7.90 -34.90 28.74
C GLU A 391 6.84 -35.32 29.77
N ALA A 392 5.68 -34.66 29.81
CA ALA A 392 4.69 -34.84 30.86
C ALA A 392 3.98 -36.21 30.82
N SER A 393 3.73 -36.77 29.62
CA SER A 393 3.09 -38.09 29.48
C SER A 393 3.41 -38.74 28.13
N PRO A 394 3.37 -40.09 28.03
CA PRO A 394 3.49 -40.82 26.76
C PRO A 394 2.43 -40.40 25.72
N GLN A 395 1.19 -40.13 26.16
CA GLN A 395 0.11 -39.70 25.26
C GLN A 395 0.43 -38.37 24.59
N ASN A 396 1.05 -37.43 25.32
CA ASN A 396 1.48 -36.16 24.75
C ASN A 396 2.55 -36.38 23.68
N VAL A 397 3.50 -37.29 23.92
CA VAL A 397 4.57 -37.61 22.96
C VAL A 397 4.00 -38.02 21.61
N GLN A 398 3.01 -38.92 21.58
CA GLN A 398 2.42 -39.41 20.34
C GLN A 398 1.64 -38.34 19.57
N GLU A 399 0.86 -37.51 20.27
CA GLU A 399 0.11 -36.41 19.65
C GLU A 399 1.08 -35.36 19.07
N ILE A 400 2.13 -35.00 19.82
CA ILE A 400 3.14 -34.04 19.38
C ILE A 400 3.95 -34.62 18.22
N ALA A 401 4.33 -35.90 18.24
CA ALA A 401 5.02 -36.55 17.13
C ALA A 401 4.21 -36.45 15.84
N THR A 402 2.90 -36.67 15.91
CA THR A 402 2.00 -36.52 14.75
C THR A 402 2.01 -35.08 14.21
N LEU A 403 1.98 -34.08 15.10
CA LEU A 403 2.11 -32.67 14.72
C LEU A 403 3.46 -32.36 14.05
N LEU A 404 4.59 -32.84 14.62
CA LEU A 404 5.92 -32.63 14.04
C LEU A 404 6.06 -33.29 12.66
N LYS A 405 5.40 -34.44 12.44
CA LYS A 405 5.38 -35.15 11.16
C LYS A 405 4.60 -34.39 10.10
N ALA A 406 3.49 -33.76 10.50
CA ALA A 406 2.61 -33.01 9.60
C ALA A 406 3.14 -31.61 9.26
N ASP A 407 4.07 -31.06 10.04
CA ASP A 407 4.67 -29.75 9.75
C ASP A 407 5.47 -29.77 8.44
N LYS A 408 5.12 -28.85 7.52
CA LYS A 408 5.76 -28.68 6.20
C LYS A 408 7.12 -27.95 6.28
N GLY A 409 7.85 -28.09 7.39
CA GLY A 409 9.19 -27.52 7.59
C GLY A 409 9.24 -26.14 8.23
N ARG A 410 8.12 -25.56 8.70
CA ARG A 410 8.14 -24.26 9.39
C ARG A 410 8.93 -24.33 10.68
N LEU A 411 8.63 -25.33 11.53
CA LEU A 411 9.32 -25.55 12.80
C LEU A 411 10.81 -25.87 12.60
N TRP A 412 11.14 -26.61 11.54
CA TRP A 412 12.53 -26.85 11.16
C TRP A 412 13.26 -25.54 10.84
N ASN A 413 12.69 -24.68 9.99
CA ASN A 413 13.28 -23.39 9.64
C ASN A 413 13.48 -22.48 10.86
N ARG A 414 12.53 -22.48 11.82
CA ARG A 414 12.69 -21.78 13.11
C ARG A 414 13.92 -22.28 13.87
N THR A 415 14.02 -23.60 13.99
CA THR A 415 15.08 -24.27 14.74
C THR A 415 16.45 -23.97 14.14
N VAL A 416 16.59 -24.13 12.83
CA VAL A 416 17.85 -23.85 12.12
C VAL A 416 18.24 -22.38 12.27
N ALA A 417 17.30 -21.45 12.11
CA ALA A 417 17.57 -20.02 12.29
C ALA A 417 18.03 -19.69 13.73
N ALA A 418 17.39 -20.29 14.74
CA ALA A 418 17.77 -20.12 16.13
C ALA A 418 19.19 -20.65 16.42
N LEU A 419 19.53 -21.85 15.94
CA LEU A 419 20.85 -22.46 16.13
C LEU A 419 21.95 -21.75 15.32
N GLN A 420 21.62 -21.20 14.16
CA GLN A 420 22.55 -20.38 13.37
C GLN A 420 22.99 -19.13 14.14
N VAL A 421 22.06 -18.52 14.87
CA VAL A 421 22.31 -17.32 15.67
C VAL A 421 23.00 -17.66 17.00
N ASN A 422 22.50 -18.68 17.70
CA ASN A 422 23.07 -19.15 18.95
C ASN A 422 23.04 -20.68 19.00
N PRO A 423 24.17 -21.36 18.71
CA PRO A 423 24.22 -22.81 18.70
C PRO A 423 24.17 -23.43 20.10
N ASP A 424 24.51 -22.66 21.15
CA ASP A 424 24.60 -23.14 22.53
C ASP A 424 23.23 -23.04 23.24
N ARG A 425 22.27 -23.79 22.71
CA ARG A 425 20.86 -23.76 23.12
C ARG A 425 20.33 -25.20 23.20
N PRO A 426 20.51 -25.89 24.34
CA PRO A 426 20.22 -27.32 24.45
C PRO A 426 18.74 -27.65 24.17
N GLU A 427 17.80 -26.77 24.53
CA GLU A 427 16.37 -26.97 24.26
C GLU A 427 16.04 -26.85 22.77
N VAL A 428 16.74 -25.97 22.05
CA VAL A 428 16.57 -25.82 20.60
C VAL A 428 17.19 -27.01 19.87
N GLN A 429 18.36 -27.47 20.32
CA GLN A 429 18.98 -28.71 19.82
C GLN A 429 18.06 -29.92 20.02
N ALA A 430 17.41 -30.03 21.19
CA ALA A 430 16.44 -31.08 21.49
C ALA A 430 15.26 -31.08 20.52
N TRP A 431 14.61 -29.92 20.31
CA TRP A 431 13.52 -29.80 19.34
C TRP A 431 13.96 -30.10 17.91
N GLY A 432 15.15 -29.64 17.51
CA GLY A 432 15.72 -29.98 16.20
C GLY A 432 15.88 -31.48 16.00
N ALA A 433 16.36 -32.19 17.02
CA ALA A 433 16.49 -33.64 16.96
C ALA A 433 15.14 -34.34 16.90
N LEU A 434 14.14 -33.90 17.69
CA LEU A 434 12.79 -34.47 17.69
C LEU A 434 12.12 -34.30 16.32
N ILE A 435 12.15 -33.09 15.75
CA ILE A 435 11.62 -32.79 14.41
C ILE A 435 12.29 -33.69 13.38
N PHE A 436 13.63 -33.73 13.39
CA PHE A 436 14.39 -34.50 12.41
C PHE A 436 14.18 -36.02 12.58
N ALA A 437 14.01 -36.51 13.80
CA ALA A 437 13.75 -37.92 14.07
C ALA A 437 12.38 -38.36 13.54
N VAL A 438 11.33 -37.58 13.77
CA VAL A 438 9.98 -37.88 13.25
C VAL A 438 9.95 -37.84 11.72
N GLN A 439 10.68 -36.92 11.10
CA GLN A 439 10.65 -36.70 9.65
C GLN A 439 11.64 -37.58 8.87
N GLN A 440 12.78 -37.92 9.45
CA GLN A 440 13.92 -38.57 8.76
C GLN A 440 14.46 -39.81 9.49
N GLY A 441 13.94 -40.15 10.66
CA GLY A 441 14.33 -41.31 11.47
C GLY A 441 15.42 -41.02 12.52
N GLU A 442 15.42 -41.83 13.59
CA GLU A 442 16.27 -41.65 14.77
C GLU A 442 17.77 -41.68 14.45
N GLY A 443 18.21 -42.61 13.59
CA GLY A 443 19.64 -42.75 13.24
C GLY A 443 20.19 -41.48 12.57
N ARG A 444 19.39 -40.84 11.72
CA ARG A 444 19.75 -39.57 11.08
C ARG A 444 19.74 -38.41 12.08
N ALA A 445 18.79 -38.37 13.02
CA ALA A 445 18.77 -37.39 14.11
C ALA A 445 19.99 -37.49 15.03
N ASN A 446 20.38 -38.70 15.41
CA ASN A 446 21.60 -38.92 16.19
C ASN A 446 22.86 -38.49 15.45
N SER A 447 22.92 -38.71 14.13
CA SER A 447 24.04 -38.27 13.29
C SER A 447 24.08 -36.74 13.18
N TRP A 448 22.92 -36.10 12.99
CA TRP A 448 22.78 -34.64 12.96
C TRP A 448 23.18 -34.00 14.30
N LEU A 449 22.76 -34.57 15.43
CA LEU A 449 23.13 -34.08 16.77
C LEU A 449 24.64 -34.06 17.00
N LYS A 450 25.35 -35.11 16.56
CA LYS A 450 26.81 -35.19 16.66
C LYS A 450 27.53 -34.13 15.82
N THR A 451 26.87 -33.58 14.80
CA THR A 451 27.42 -32.51 13.95
C THR A 451 27.14 -31.11 14.52
N GLN A 452 26.30 -30.99 15.56
CA GLN A 452 25.98 -29.68 16.13
C GLN A 452 27.19 -29.09 16.87
N PRO A 453 27.52 -27.81 16.61
CA PRO A 453 28.59 -27.15 17.34
C PRO A 453 28.20 -26.99 18.82
N LYS A 454 29.15 -27.23 19.73
CA LYS A 454 29.01 -27.01 21.19
C LYS A 454 27.93 -27.86 21.89
N ILE A 455 27.74 -29.12 21.49
CA ILE A 455 26.90 -30.06 22.25
C ILE A 455 27.67 -30.68 23.44
N SER A 456 27.16 -30.52 24.66
CA SER A 456 27.74 -31.18 25.84
C SER A 456 27.34 -32.67 25.90
N LYS A 457 28.15 -33.51 26.56
CA LYS A 457 27.83 -34.93 26.74
C LYS A 457 26.50 -35.12 27.47
N ALA A 458 26.23 -34.31 28.49
CA ALA A 458 24.98 -34.34 29.25
C ALA A 458 23.77 -33.99 28.37
N THR A 459 23.90 -32.94 27.55
CA THR A 459 22.87 -32.54 26.58
C THR A 459 22.62 -33.64 25.56
N LEU A 460 23.67 -34.25 25.01
CA LEU A 460 23.56 -35.35 24.06
C LEU A 460 22.80 -36.54 24.68
N THR A 461 23.18 -36.97 25.88
CA THR A 461 22.52 -38.07 26.59
C THR A 461 21.05 -37.75 26.90
N TYR A 462 20.75 -36.52 27.32
CA TYR A 462 19.39 -36.08 27.56
C TYR A 462 18.54 -36.15 26.28
N ILE A 463 19.01 -35.59 25.17
CA ILE A 463 18.27 -35.60 23.90
C ILE A 463 18.09 -37.03 23.38
N GLN A 464 19.10 -37.90 23.52
CA GLN A 464 18.97 -39.32 23.17
C GLN A 464 17.90 -40.03 24.00
N GLY A 465 17.73 -39.64 25.27
CA GLY A 465 16.61 -40.09 26.09
C GLY A 465 15.25 -39.67 25.53
N LEU A 466 15.13 -38.42 25.08
CA LEU A 466 13.91 -37.91 24.43
C LEU A 466 13.60 -38.66 23.13
N LEU A 467 14.63 -38.94 22.30
CA LEU A 467 14.48 -39.70 21.06
C LEU A 467 14.00 -41.13 21.29
N LYS A 468 14.48 -41.79 22.35
CA LYS A 468 14.00 -43.12 22.73
C LYS A 468 12.53 -43.09 23.15
N ARG A 469 12.12 -42.09 23.93
CA ARG A 469 10.71 -41.91 24.31
C ARG A 469 9.81 -41.72 23.09
N LEU A 470 10.27 -40.93 22.12
CA LEU A 470 9.55 -40.71 20.85
C LEU A 470 9.28 -42.02 20.09
N ASN A 471 10.15 -43.03 20.21
CA ASN A 471 10.05 -44.30 19.48
C ASN A 471 9.45 -45.46 20.31
N ALA A 472 9.44 -45.35 21.64
CA ALA A 472 8.95 -46.42 22.53
C ALA A 472 7.44 -46.67 22.39
N ASP A 473 6.69 -45.70 21.87
CA ASP A 473 5.22 -45.75 21.74
C ASP A 473 4.75 -45.91 20.27
N ALA A 474 5.66 -46.22 19.35
CA ALA A 474 5.38 -46.52 17.94
C ALA A 474 5.22 -48.03 17.64
N VAL A 475 5.21 -48.88 18.68
CA VAL A 475 5.05 -50.35 18.62
C VAL A 475 3.71 -50.77 19.18
#